data_AF-A0A4Q4WTU4-F1
#
_entry.id   AF-A0A4Q4WTU4-F1
#
_cell.length_a   1.000
_cell.length_b   1.000
_cell.length_c   1.000
_cell.angle_alpha   90.00
_cell.angle_beta   90.00
_cell.angle_gamma   90.00
#
_symmetry.space_group_name_H-M   'P 1'
#
loop_
_entity.id
_entity.type
_entity.pdbx_description
1 polymer ?
#
loop_
_entity_poly.entity_id
_entity_poly.type
_entity_poly.pdbx_seq_one_letter_code
_entity_poly.pdbx_strand_id
1 'polypeptide(L)'
;MYLLFALNEALVLRSTGDLKVWKTVLFVLLVADFGHLYSVSGLGPNVYWNISQWNPIDWGNLAFVYLGASMRIAFLTGVGLGSQATLKRRE
;
A
#
# COMPACT_ATOMS: atom_id res chain seq x y z
N MET A 1 -5.64 -3.56 12.46
CA MET A 1 -5.50 -3.48 10.99
C MET A 1 -4.11 -3.90 10.51
N TYR A 2 -3.01 -3.38 11.06
CA TYR A 2 -1.65 -3.67 10.57
C TYR A 2 -1.25 -5.14 10.49
N LEU A 3 -1.64 -5.95 11.48
CA LEU A 3 -1.38 -7.40 11.45
C LEU A 3 -2.08 -8.09 10.27
N LEU A 4 -3.29 -7.66 9.92
CA LEU A 4 -4.01 -8.23 8.77
C LEU A 4 -3.37 -7.84 7.44
N PHE A 5 -2.80 -6.63 7.34
CA PHE A 5 -2.00 -6.24 6.16
C PHE A 5 -0.77 -7.12 6.02
N ALA A 6 0.01 -7.27 7.09
CA ALA A 6 1.21 -8.11 7.09
C ALA A 6 0.86 -9.57 6.76
N LEU A 7 -0.24 -10.10 7.29
CA LEU A 7 -0.68 -11.47 7.04
C LEU A 7 -1.17 -11.65 5.59
N ASN A 8 -1.93 -10.70 5.03
CA ASN A 8 -2.32 -10.74 3.62
C ASN A 8 -1.08 -10.76 2.70
N GLU A 9 -0.14 -9.85 2.92
CA GLU A 9 1.07 -9.76 2.09
C GLU A 9 1.93 -11.02 2.22
N ALA A 10 2.15 -11.53 3.45
CA ALA A 10 2.93 -12.74 3.70
C ALA A 10 2.29 -14.00 3.10
N LEU A 11 0.97 -14.15 3.23
CA LEU A 11 0.26 -15.31 2.68
C LEU A 11 0.22 -15.26 1.16
N VAL A 12 -0.01 -14.09 0.55
CA VAL A 12 -0.06 -13.97 -0.91
C VAL A 12 1.33 -14.21 -1.51
N LEU A 13 2.40 -13.69 -0.91
CA LEU A 13 3.79 -13.99 -1.32
C LEU A 13 4.09 -15.48 -1.28
N ARG A 14 3.55 -16.20 -0.28
CA ARG A 14 3.77 -17.64 -0.15
C ARG A 14 2.87 -18.47 -1.06
N SER A 15 1.73 -17.92 -1.49
CA SER A 15 0.73 -18.64 -2.28
C SER A 15 0.97 -18.55 -3.78
N THR A 16 1.56 -17.45 -4.27
CA THR A 16 1.81 -17.28 -5.71
C THR A 16 2.94 -16.30 -6.02
N GLY A 17 3.71 -16.61 -7.05
CA GLY A 17 4.69 -15.70 -7.66
C GLY A 17 4.14 -14.88 -8.84
N ASP A 18 2.85 -15.01 -9.17
CA ASP A 18 2.25 -14.27 -10.29
C ASP A 18 2.06 -12.79 -9.94
N LEU A 19 2.76 -11.94 -10.69
CA LEU A 19 2.71 -10.49 -10.56
C LEU A 19 1.30 -9.93 -10.78
N LYS A 20 0.45 -10.56 -11.60
CA LYS A 20 -0.94 -10.11 -11.80
C LYS A 20 -1.77 -10.29 -10.54
N VAL A 21 -1.59 -11.40 -9.83
CA VAL A 21 -2.29 -11.65 -8.56
C VAL A 21 -1.82 -10.65 -7.51
N TRP A 22 -0.50 -10.44 -7.42
CA TRP A 22 0.09 -9.44 -6.51
C TRP A 22 -0.44 -8.03 -6.78
N LYS A 23 -0.48 -7.59 -8.05
CA LYS A 23 -1.07 -6.29 -8.42
C LYS A 23 -2.55 -6.19 -8.05
N THR A 24 -3.32 -7.25 -8.25
CA THR A 24 -4.76 -7.25 -7.91
C THR A 24 -4.98 -7.08 -6.41
N VAL A 25 -4.21 -7.83 -5.59
CA VAL A 25 -4.28 -7.72 -4.13
C VAL A 25 -3.86 -6.33 -3.67
N LEU A 26 -2.73 -5.82 -4.14
CA LEU A 26 -2.25 -4.48 -3.75
C LEU A 26 -3.21 -3.37 -4.17
N PHE A 27 -3.91 -3.52 -5.30
CA PHE A 27 -4.93 -2.56 -5.72
C PHE A 27 -6.11 -2.52 -4.73
N VAL A 28 -6.61 -3.68 -4.31
CA VAL A 28 -7.68 -3.73 -3.30
C VAL A 28 -7.21 -3.18 -1.96
N LEU A 29 -5.97 -3.47 -1.55
CA LEU A 29 -5.36 -2.90 -0.35
C LEU A 29 -5.25 -1.38 -0.44
N LEU A 30 -4.88 -0.84 -1.61
CA LEU A 30 -4.82 0.62 -1.83
C LEU A 30 -6.20 1.27 -1.69
N VAL A 31 -7.26 0.61 -2.19
CA VAL A 31 -8.64 1.08 -1.97
C VAL A 31 -8.99 1.07 -0.48
N ALA A 32 -8.57 0.04 0.26
CA ALA A 32 -8.76 -0.03 1.70
C ALA A 32 -7.99 1.08 2.44
N ASP A 33 -6.78 1.43 2.00
CA ASP A 33 -5.99 2.55 2.54
C ASP A 33 -6.76 3.87 2.40
N PHE A 34 -7.37 4.13 1.23
CA PHE A 34 -8.23 5.31 1.03
C PHE A 34 -9.49 5.26 1.88
N GLY A 35 -10.11 4.08 2.04
CA GLY A 35 -11.24 3.90 2.95
C GLY A 35 -10.88 4.22 4.41
N HIS A 36 -9.70 3.80 4.86
CA HIS A 36 -9.19 4.10 6.19
C HIS A 36 -8.90 5.60 6.35
N LEU A 37 -8.27 6.24 5.36
CA LEU A 37 -8.09 7.69 5.35
C LEU A 37 -9.42 8.43 5.37
N TYR A 38 -10.44 7.97 4.64
CA TYR A 38 -11.77 8.57 4.66
C TYR A 38 -12.45 8.40 6.02
N SER A 39 -12.23 7.27 6.70
CA SER A 39 -12.78 6.98 8.02
C SER A 39 -12.34 8.02 9.08
N VAL A 40 -11.12 8.54 8.95
CA VAL A 40 -10.58 9.56 9.87
C VAL A 40 -10.99 10.99 9.51
N SER A 41 -11.79 11.19 8.44
CA SER A 41 -12.23 12.53 8.01
C SER A 41 -13.07 13.27 9.04
N GLY A 42 -13.73 12.55 9.95
CA GLY A 42 -14.47 13.10 11.08
C GLY A 42 -13.60 13.86 12.09
N LEU A 43 -12.28 13.65 12.09
CA LEU A 43 -11.32 14.41 12.93
C LEU A 43 -10.99 15.80 12.34
N GLY A 44 -11.50 16.10 11.15
CA GLY A 44 -11.33 17.37 10.46
C GLY A 44 -10.17 17.37 9.47
N PRO A 45 -10.23 18.22 8.42
CA PRO A 45 -9.28 18.20 7.30
C PRO A 45 -7.84 18.55 7.70
N ASN A 46 -7.66 19.21 8.85
CA ASN A 46 -6.33 19.57 9.36
C ASN A 46 -5.49 18.34 9.73
N VAL A 47 -6.10 17.19 10.06
CA VAL A 47 -5.37 15.98 10.42
C VAL A 47 -4.52 15.46 9.26
N TYR A 48 -4.95 15.67 8.02
CA TYR A 48 -4.22 15.19 6.83
C TYR A 48 -2.99 16.03 6.48
N TRP A 49 -3.05 17.34 6.78
CA TRP A 49 -2.04 18.29 6.29
C TRP A 49 -1.14 18.84 7.40
N ASN A 50 -1.61 18.86 8.64
CA ASN A 50 -0.87 19.44 9.77
C ASN A 50 0.01 18.41 10.47
N ILE A 51 1.04 17.96 9.76
CA ILE A 51 2.00 16.95 10.25
C ILE A 51 2.71 17.42 11.53
N SER A 52 2.88 18.73 11.72
CA SER A 52 3.50 19.31 12.92
C SER A 52 2.69 19.13 14.20
N GLN A 53 1.39 18.84 14.09
CA GLN A 53 0.49 18.63 15.23
C GLN A 53 0.18 17.14 15.46
N TRP A 54 0.83 16.24 14.70
CA TRP A 54 0.58 14.81 14.83
C TRP A 54 1.10 14.28 16.16
N ASN A 55 0.19 13.65 16.91
CA ASN A 55 0.56 12.90 18.09
C ASN A 55 1.20 11.55 17.69
N PRO A 56 1.84 10.82 18.61
CA PRO A 56 2.43 9.51 18.31
C PRO A 56 1.45 8.53 17.67
N ILE A 57 0.16 8.64 18.01
CA ILE A 57 -0.88 7.81 17.42
C ILE A 57 -1.21 8.20 15.97
N ASP A 58 -1.18 9.49 15.64
CA ASP A 58 -1.38 9.98 14.26
C ASP A 58 -0.20 9.60 13.38
N TRP A 59 1.02 9.66 13.93
CA TRP A 59 2.22 9.12 13.29
C TRP A 59 2.08 7.62 13.02
N GLY A 60 1.63 6.83 13.99
CA GLY A 60 1.39 5.40 13.79
C GLY A 60 0.26 5.12 12.79
N ASN A 61 -0.75 6.00 12.73
CA ASN A 61 -1.97 5.75 11.98
C ASN A 61 -1.96 6.32 10.57
N LEU A 62 -1.79 7.63 10.44
CA LEU A 62 -1.75 8.33 9.15
C LEU A 62 -0.42 8.09 8.43
N ALA A 63 0.71 8.24 9.13
CA ALA A 63 2.01 8.12 8.45
C ALA A 63 2.22 6.69 7.91
N PHE A 64 1.84 5.66 8.67
CA PHE A 64 1.92 4.27 8.21
C PHE A 64 1.07 4.04 6.96
N VAL A 65 -0.16 4.55 6.92
CA VAL A 65 -1.07 4.38 5.79
C VAL A 65 -0.58 5.16 4.57
N TYR A 66 -0.07 6.38 4.75
CA TYR A 66 0.54 7.14 3.65
C TYR A 66 1.76 6.44 3.06
N LEU A 67 2.66 5.92 3.92
CA LEU A 67 3.82 5.17 3.48
C LEU A 67 3.40 3.88 2.75
N GLY A 68 2.48 3.11 3.32
CA GLY A 68 1.95 1.89 2.71
C GLY A 68 1.29 2.16 1.35
N ALA A 69 0.41 3.16 1.26
CA ALA A 69 -0.25 3.55 0.03
C ALA A 69 0.76 4.00 -1.03
N SER A 70 1.79 4.78 -0.66
CA SER A 70 2.83 5.22 -1.59
C SER A 70 3.62 4.05 -2.19
N MET A 71 3.97 3.04 -1.37
CA MET A 71 4.67 1.83 -1.82
C MET A 71 3.79 1.01 -2.76
N ARG A 72 2.49 0.88 -2.45
CA ARG A 72 1.52 0.18 -3.30
C ARG A 72 1.34 0.88 -4.64
N ILE A 73 1.23 2.20 -4.66
CA ILE A 73 1.17 3.01 -5.89
C ILE A 73 2.44 2.80 -6.72
N ALA A 74 3.63 2.87 -6.10
CA ALA A 74 4.89 2.63 -6.78
C ALA A 74 4.94 1.23 -7.42
N PHE A 75 4.52 0.18 -6.70
CA PHE A 75 4.49 -1.17 -7.23
C PHE A 75 3.48 -1.34 -8.37
N LEU A 76 2.27 -0.78 -8.23
CA LEU A 76 1.21 -0.87 -9.25
C LEU A 76 1.61 -0.16 -10.55
N THR A 77 2.28 0.99 -10.42
CA THR A 77 2.82 1.77 -11.55
C THR A 77 4.10 1.17 -12.15
N GLY A 78 4.65 0.12 -11.55
CA GLY A 78 5.87 -0.55 -12.04
C GLY A 78 7.16 0.18 -11.68
N VAL A 79 7.12 1.18 -10.80
CA VAL A 79 8.31 1.87 -10.30
C VAL A 79 9.15 0.89 -9.48
N GLY A 80 10.42 0.72 -9.86
CA GLY A 80 11.35 -0.20 -9.19
C GLY A 80 11.27 -1.67 -9.64
N LEU A 81 10.25 -2.02 -10.45
CA LEU A 81 10.16 -3.33 -11.10
C LEU A 81 10.89 -3.22 -12.44
N GLY A 82 12.16 -3.64 -12.48
CA GLY A 82 12.95 -3.66 -13.71
C GLY A 82 12.17 -4.30 -14.86
N SER A 83 12.21 -3.66 -16.03
CA SER A 83 11.45 -4.05 -17.21
C SER A 83 11.60 -5.56 -17.49
N GLN A 84 10.51 -6.32 -17.30
CA GLN A 84 10.37 -7.72 -17.73
C GLN A 84 10.28 -7.83 -19.27
N ALA A 85 10.82 -6.88 -20.02
CA ALA A 85 10.83 -6.91 -21.48
C ALA A 85 11.90 -7.85 -22.07
N THR A 86 12.83 -8.38 -21.27
CA THR A 86 14.00 -9.11 -21.80
C THR A 86 14.11 -10.57 -21.34
N LEU A 87 12.99 -11.23 -21.03
CA LEU A 87 12.94 -12.70 -20.96
C LEU A 87 12.00 -13.25 -22.05
N LYS A 88 12.02 -12.65 -23.24
CA LYS A 88 11.59 -13.36 -24.45
C LYS A 88 12.70 -14.34 -24.83
N ARG A 89 12.62 -15.53 -24.24
CA ARG A 89 13.10 -16.84 -24.70
C ARG A 89 13.73 -16.76 -26.11
N ARG A 90 15.06 -16.80 -26.17
CA ARG A 90 15.79 -17.32 -27.34
C ARG A 90 15.83 -18.83 -27.16
N GLU A 91 14.89 -19.51 -27.79
CA GLU A 91 15.01 -20.92 -28.19
C GLU A 91 15.08 -20.94 -29.72
#